data_AF-A0A936LF13-F1
#
_entry.id   AF-A0A936LF13-F1
#
_cell.length_a   1.000
_cell.length_b   1.000
_cell.length_c   1.000
_cell.angle_alpha   90.00
_cell.angle_beta   90.00
_cell.angle_gamma   90.00
#
_symmetry.space_group_name_H-M   'P 1'
#
loop_
_entity.id
_entity.type
_entity.pdbx_description
1 polymer ?
#
loop_
_entity_poly.entity_id
_entity_poly.type
_entity_poly.pdbx_seq_one_letter_code
_entity_poly.pdbx_strand_id
1 'polypeptide(L)'
;MDMIAAGCDPYVESEKRQSFLVRAREHLSGARVSVKWLSGEEPKARPPDSPENRSPDAYSRTRYLSQQFVEELCSIEGMPALIREIERVIFEAHPSLDRDGAVDFGELLELRARLFSDSRIREEKALANISDQIGVEREKTRQVAPLKAQIAEKEKQISRYQGDRTKLLPKTKNETGERLQELLSAAEKVRGYLRHYANRQASLVGLKHEVQDQRQNLAPEALRAMKERYPSTALDPTDWDRFLLEFSGDVDSVLATKTGEAEKSARLWRGETPTSPVDDGGAFLTATANPAKTPLAILEAEIERLEKLVAADRDTARKLSAVAKRIADETTALERLKERLTDCEGAANRTARLVNDREQGYVRVFAAIFGEEQCYTLYAPLAKRLEAAGGTLEKY
;
A
#
# COMPACT_ATOMS: atom_id res chain seq x y z
N MET A 1 44.96 -31.59 27.99
CA MET A 1 43.91 -30.93 28.80
C MET A 1 43.09 -31.92 29.62
N ASP A 2 42.67 -33.07 29.07
CA ASP A 2 41.93 -34.10 29.85
C ASP A 2 42.65 -34.51 31.16
N MET A 3 43.97 -34.66 31.14
CA MET A 3 44.77 -34.94 32.35
C MET A 3 44.61 -33.88 33.44
N ILE A 4 44.55 -32.59 33.06
CA ILE A 4 44.36 -31.47 34.01
C ILE A 4 42.93 -31.52 34.55
N ALA A 5 41.94 -31.82 33.70
CA ALA A 5 40.56 -32.01 34.11
C ALA A 5 40.39 -33.18 35.10
N ALA A 6 41.11 -34.29 34.92
CA ALA A 6 41.12 -35.38 35.90
C ALA A 6 41.75 -34.98 37.25
N GLY A 7 42.74 -34.09 37.23
CA GLY A 7 43.39 -33.60 38.45
C GLY A 7 42.60 -32.53 39.22
N CYS A 8 41.66 -31.84 38.57
CA CYS A 8 40.94 -30.69 39.14
C CYS A 8 39.48 -30.96 39.54
N ASP A 9 39.02 -32.21 39.41
CA ASP A 9 37.64 -32.66 39.64
C ASP A 9 36.51 -32.20 38.65
N PRO A 10 36.71 -31.52 37.48
CA PRO A 10 35.64 -31.26 36.51
C PRO A 10 35.31 -32.40 35.54
N TYR A 11 35.98 -33.54 35.61
CA TYR A 11 35.80 -34.59 34.63
C TYR A 11 34.43 -35.28 34.78
N VAL A 12 33.65 -35.30 33.70
CA VAL A 12 32.37 -36.00 33.61
C VAL A 12 32.45 -36.97 32.43
N GLU A 13 32.26 -38.26 32.69
CA GLU A 13 32.20 -39.25 31.62
C GLU A 13 30.91 -39.05 30.81
N SER A 14 31.03 -39.03 29.48
CA SER A 14 29.88 -38.85 28.59
C SER A 14 29.99 -39.85 27.45
N GLU A 15 28.95 -40.68 27.28
CA GLU A 15 28.87 -41.67 26.19
C GLU A 15 28.97 -41.04 24.79
N LYS A 16 28.62 -39.75 24.67
CA LYS A 16 28.71 -38.99 23.42
C LYS A 16 30.09 -38.36 23.16
N ARG A 17 30.98 -38.30 24.16
CA ARG A 17 32.27 -37.60 24.10
C ARG A 17 33.42 -38.55 24.42
N GLN A 18 34.11 -39.06 23.41
CA GLN A 18 35.24 -39.97 23.60
C GLN A 18 36.51 -39.20 23.97
N SER A 19 36.72 -38.95 25.27
CA SER A 19 37.93 -38.28 25.76
C SER A 19 39.20 -39.13 25.56
N PHE A 20 40.38 -38.49 25.59
CA PHE A 20 41.66 -39.21 25.55
C PHE A 20 41.80 -40.17 26.72
N LEU A 21 41.31 -39.81 27.92
CA LEU A 21 41.39 -40.66 29.10
C LEU A 21 40.57 -41.95 28.96
N VAL A 22 39.40 -41.89 28.32
CA VAL A 22 38.59 -43.08 28.02
C VAL A 22 39.31 -43.97 27.01
N ARG A 23 39.86 -43.37 25.95
CA ARG A 23 40.55 -44.11 24.88
C ARG A 23 41.87 -44.74 25.32
N ALA A 24 42.61 -44.08 26.20
CA ALA A 24 43.91 -44.53 26.70
C ALA A 24 43.83 -45.26 28.05
N ARG A 25 42.62 -45.52 28.57
CA ARG A 25 42.37 -46.02 29.93
C ARG A 25 43.22 -47.23 30.30
N GLU A 26 43.31 -48.21 29.39
CA GLU A 26 44.07 -49.46 29.59
C GLU A 26 45.58 -49.22 29.76
N HIS A 27 46.09 -48.08 29.27
CA HIS A 27 47.50 -47.70 29.34
C HIS A 27 47.82 -46.73 30.49
N LEU A 28 46.81 -46.30 31.25
CA LEU A 28 46.95 -45.30 32.32
C LEU A 28 46.96 -45.89 33.72
N SER A 29 46.91 -47.22 33.84
CA SER A 29 46.95 -47.93 35.11
C SER A 29 48.21 -47.58 35.91
N GLY A 30 48.02 -47.14 37.15
CA GLY A 30 49.11 -46.75 38.07
C GLY A 30 49.65 -45.33 37.88
N ALA A 31 49.22 -44.59 36.85
CA ALA A 31 49.57 -43.18 36.70
C ALA A 31 48.87 -42.31 37.75
N ARG A 32 49.45 -41.15 38.07
CA ARG A 32 48.84 -40.17 39.00
C ARG A 32 49.03 -38.76 38.47
N VAL A 33 47.98 -37.96 38.57
CA VAL A 33 48.00 -36.52 38.28
C VAL A 33 47.90 -35.76 39.60
N SER A 34 48.80 -34.82 39.85
CA SER A 34 48.71 -33.89 40.98
C SER A 34 48.62 -32.47 40.46
N VAL A 35 47.72 -31.68 41.04
CA VAL A 35 47.52 -30.27 40.70
C VAL A 35 47.95 -29.43 41.91
N LYS A 36 48.83 -28.47 41.66
CA LYS A 36 49.25 -27.49 42.67
C LYS A 36 48.46 -26.20 42.48
N TRP A 37 47.65 -25.85 43.46
CA TRP A 37 46.88 -24.60 43.45
C TRP A 37 47.70 -23.45 44.02
N LEU A 38 47.54 -22.25 43.43
CA LEU A 38 48.15 -21.02 43.95
C LEU A 38 47.61 -20.63 45.34
N SER A 39 46.47 -21.20 45.77
CA SER A 39 45.91 -21.04 47.11
C SER A 39 46.73 -21.72 48.21
N GLY A 40 47.79 -22.47 47.87
CA GLY A 40 48.69 -23.10 48.84
C GLY A 40 48.21 -24.43 49.42
N GLU A 41 47.09 -24.96 48.93
CA GLU A 41 46.59 -26.28 49.34
C GLU A 41 47.52 -27.41 48.90
N GLU A 42 47.62 -28.47 49.71
CA GLU A 42 48.44 -29.63 49.38
C GLU A 42 47.94 -30.33 48.10
N PRO A 43 48.85 -30.67 47.16
CA PRO A 43 48.47 -31.33 45.92
C PRO A 43 47.84 -32.70 46.18
N LYS A 44 46.57 -32.87 45.78
CA LYS A 44 45.91 -34.17 45.80
C LYS A 44 46.26 -34.95 44.54
N ALA A 45 46.82 -36.16 44.70
CA ALA A 45 47.10 -37.05 43.59
C ALA A 45 45.84 -37.82 43.19
N ARG A 46 45.48 -37.78 41.90
CA ARG A 46 44.30 -38.42 41.32
C ARG A 46 44.67 -39.46 40.26
N PRO A 47 43.97 -40.60 40.21
CA PRO A 47 44.17 -41.61 39.16
C PRO A 47 43.50 -41.15 37.85
N PRO A 48 44.22 -41.08 36.71
CA PRO A 48 43.65 -40.65 35.43
C PRO A 48 42.86 -41.76 34.72
N ASP A 49 42.99 -43.02 35.13
CA ASP A 49 42.23 -44.19 34.65
C ASP A 49 40.83 -44.34 35.32
N SER A 50 40.60 -43.58 36.39
CA SER A 50 39.29 -43.37 37.03
C SER A 50 39.13 -41.89 37.43
N PRO A 51 38.96 -41.00 36.43
CA PRO A 51 39.00 -39.55 36.63
C PRO A 51 37.72 -38.96 37.27
N GLU A 52 36.64 -39.74 37.39
CA GLU A 52 35.40 -39.26 38.02
C GLU A 52 35.51 -39.22 39.55
N ASN A 53 35.35 -38.03 40.12
CA ASN A 53 35.25 -37.88 41.57
C ASN A 53 33.77 -37.71 41.99
N ARG A 54 33.18 -38.79 42.51
CA ARG A 54 31.78 -38.83 42.99
C ARG A 54 31.61 -38.46 44.46
N SER A 55 32.64 -37.90 45.10
CA SER A 55 32.54 -37.46 46.49
C SER A 55 31.53 -36.30 46.62
N PRO A 56 30.67 -36.31 47.65
CA PRO A 56 29.80 -35.17 47.96
C PRO A 56 30.56 -33.85 48.20
N ASP A 57 31.83 -33.95 48.59
CA ASP A 57 32.73 -32.81 48.83
C ASP A 57 33.54 -32.42 47.58
N ALA A 58 33.32 -33.08 46.45
CA ALA A 58 33.96 -32.75 45.19
C ALA A 58 33.35 -31.47 44.62
N TYR A 59 34.15 -30.39 44.58
CA TYR A 59 33.78 -29.16 43.90
C TYR A 59 34.71 -28.91 42.73
N SER A 60 34.13 -28.85 41.53
CA SER A 60 34.83 -28.56 40.29
C SER A 60 35.34 -27.11 40.28
N ARG A 61 36.66 -26.94 40.45
CA ARG A 61 37.31 -25.61 40.51
C ARG A 61 37.71 -25.07 39.14
N THR A 62 37.61 -25.87 38.09
CA THR A 62 37.90 -25.48 36.71
C THR A 62 36.75 -25.93 35.82
N ARG A 63 36.53 -25.28 34.68
CA ARG A 63 35.59 -25.81 33.67
C ARG A 63 36.42 -26.37 32.53
N TYR A 64 36.22 -27.64 32.21
CA TYR A 64 36.89 -28.29 31.10
C TYR A 64 35.99 -28.31 29.86
N LEU A 65 36.50 -27.76 28.76
CA LEU A 65 35.88 -27.81 27.44
C LEU A 65 36.74 -28.72 26.56
N SER A 66 36.20 -29.86 26.15
CA SER A 66 36.92 -30.77 25.25
C SER A 66 37.00 -30.18 23.84
N GLN A 67 38.03 -30.55 23.08
CA GLN A 67 38.15 -30.11 21.69
C GLN A 67 36.94 -30.53 20.85
N GLN A 68 36.46 -31.76 21.00
CA GLN A 68 35.25 -32.25 20.32
C GLN A 68 34.01 -31.42 20.68
N PHE A 69 33.89 -30.94 21.92
CA PHE A 69 32.80 -30.06 22.32
C PHE A 69 32.91 -28.68 21.65
N VAL A 70 34.12 -28.12 21.54
CA VAL A 70 34.34 -26.85 20.83
C VAL A 70 34.05 -27.01 19.34
N GLU A 71 34.48 -28.11 18.72
CA GLU A 71 34.19 -28.41 17.31
C GLU A 71 32.69 -28.60 17.06
N GLU A 72 31.98 -29.29 17.95
CA GLU A 72 30.52 -29.45 17.89
C GLU A 72 29.82 -28.10 18.06
N LEU A 73 30.26 -27.27 19.02
CA LEU A 73 29.69 -25.94 19.28
C LEU A 73 29.94 -24.95 18.13
N CYS A 74 31.08 -25.07 17.43
CA CYS A 74 31.42 -24.28 16.25
C CYS A 74 30.91 -24.91 14.93
N SER A 75 30.25 -26.06 14.97
CA SER A 75 29.63 -26.68 13.80
C SER A 75 28.34 -25.93 13.40
N ILE A 76 27.90 -26.08 12.15
CA ILE A 76 26.64 -25.48 11.67
C ILE A 76 25.45 -25.88 12.55
N GLU A 77 25.45 -27.10 13.08
CA GLU A 77 24.40 -27.62 13.96
C GLU A 77 24.48 -27.07 15.40
N GLY A 78 25.69 -26.76 15.88
CA GLY A 78 25.94 -26.23 17.22
C GLY A 78 25.88 -24.70 17.33
N MET A 79 26.05 -23.98 16.21
CA MET A 79 26.03 -22.51 16.17
C MET A 79 24.77 -21.88 16.80
N PRO A 80 23.53 -22.38 16.59
CA PRO A 80 22.36 -21.84 17.26
C PRO A 80 22.43 -21.93 18.79
N ALA A 81 22.99 -23.02 19.32
CA ALA A 81 23.16 -23.19 20.77
C ALA A 81 24.23 -22.24 21.33
N LEU A 82 25.31 -22.03 20.58
CA LEU A 82 26.34 -21.04 20.92
C LEU A 82 25.77 -19.63 20.97
N ILE A 83 25.01 -19.22 19.94
CA ILE A 83 24.39 -17.90 19.87
C ILE A 83 23.46 -17.67 21.06
N ARG A 84 22.60 -18.64 21.38
CA ARG A 84 21.68 -18.54 22.54
C ARG A 84 22.43 -18.35 23.86
N GLU A 85 23.55 -19.04 24.05
CA GLU A 85 24.34 -18.88 25.28
C GLU A 85 25.06 -17.52 25.32
N ILE A 86 25.58 -17.05 24.17
CA ILE A 86 26.15 -15.70 24.05
C ILE A 86 25.11 -14.64 24.41
N GLU A 87 23.91 -14.73 23.83
CA GLU A 87 22.78 -13.83 24.10
C GLU A 87 22.36 -13.86 25.56
N ARG A 88 22.31 -15.04 26.18
CA ARG A 88 22.05 -15.17 27.62
C ARG A 88 23.11 -14.45 28.46
N VAL A 89 24.40 -14.63 28.14
CA VAL A 89 25.50 -13.96 28.85
C VAL A 89 25.43 -12.44 28.68
N ILE A 90 25.08 -11.97 27.48
CA ILE A 90 24.86 -10.54 27.20
C ILE A 90 23.70 -10.01 28.04
N PHE A 91 22.58 -10.71 28.06
CA PHE A 91 21.40 -10.33 28.83
C PHE A 91 21.68 -10.28 30.34
N GLU A 92 22.37 -11.29 30.88
CA GLU A 92 22.81 -11.31 32.27
C GLU A 92 23.74 -10.13 32.63
N ALA A 93 24.53 -9.64 31.66
CA ALA A 93 25.43 -8.50 31.84
C ALA A 93 24.73 -7.14 31.84
N HIS A 94 23.48 -7.03 31.37
CA HIS A 94 22.70 -5.79 31.48
C HIS A 94 22.18 -5.60 32.91
N PRO A 95 22.25 -4.38 33.48
CA PRO A 95 21.56 -4.04 34.72
C PRO A 95 20.08 -4.37 34.64
N SER A 96 19.46 -4.80 35.74
CA SER A 96 18.04 -5.17 35.77
C SER A 96 17.10 -4.04 35.33
N LEU A 97 17.47 -2.78 35.61
CA LEU A 97 16.73 -1.60 35.19
C LEU A 97 16.78 -1.35 33.67
N ASP A 98 17.81 -1.85 32.98
CA ASP A 98 18.01 -1.66 31.54
C ASP A 98 17.42 -2.81 30.70
N ARG A 99 16.75 -3.78 31.33
CA ARG A 99 16.13 -4.95 30.68
C ARG A 99 14.68 -4.72 30.27
N ASP A 100 14.11 -3.55 30.54
CA ASP A 100 12.77 -3.15 30.08
C ASP A 100 11.64 -4.16 30.35
N GLY A 101 11.78 -4.98 31.41
CA GLY A 101 10.83 -6.03 31.78
C GLY A 101 10.96 -7.34 31.00
N ALA A 102 11.89 -7.45 30.05
CA ALA A 102 12.17 -8.66 29.29
C ALA A 102 12.72 -9.78 30.19
N VAL A 103 12.44 -11.05 29.82
CA VAL A 103 12.94 -12.24 30.52
C VAL A 103 14.17 -12.86 29.85
N ASP A 104 14.42 -12.53 28.59
CA ASP A 104 15.60 -12.94 27.83
C ASP A 104 16.08 -11.86 26.85
N PHE A 105 17.20 -12.12 26.18
CA PHE A 105 17.78 -11.21 25.21
C PHE A 105 16.90 -11.00 23.98
N GLY A 106 16.20 -12.04 23.54
CA GLY A 106 15.36 -12.00 22.35
C GLY A 106 14.19 -11.06 22.54
N GLU A 107 13.49 -11.16 23.68
CA GLU A 107 12.41 -10.25 24.05
C GLU A 107 12.90 -8.80 24.22
N LEU A 108 14.08 -8.60 24.82
CA LEU A 108 14.68 -7.26 24.95
C LEU A 108 15.00 -6.65 23.57
N LEU A 109 15.59 -7.44 22.68
CA LEU A 109 15.90 -7.02 21.31
C LEU A 109 14.62 -6.73 20.53
N GLU A 110 13.63 -7.62 20.61
CA GLU A 110 12.34 -7.43 19.95
C GLU A 110 11.65 -6.16 20.45
N LEU A 111 11.58 -5.94 21.76
CA LEU A 111 10.94 -4.76 22.35
C LEU A 111 11.57 -3.45 21.85
N ARG A 112 12.91 -3.38 21.76
CA ARG A 112 13.61 -2.20 21.24
C ARG A 112 13.52 -2.05 19.73
N ALA A 113 13.57 -3.14 18.99
CA ALA A 113 13.52 -3.13 17.52
C ALA A 113 12.10 -2.96 16.98
N ARG A 114 11.06 -3.27 17.75
CA ARG A 114 9.66 -3.34 17.30
C ARG A 114 9.18 -2.05 16.63
N LEU A 115 9.51 -0.89 17.19
CA LEU A 115 9.12 0.40 16.62
C LEU A 115 9.68 0.59 15.20
N PHE A 116 10.93 0.20 14.99
CA PHE A 116 11.62 0.31 13.72
C PHE A 116 11.14 -0.75 12.73
N SER A 117 10.98 -2.00 13.17
CA SER A 117 10.42 -3.09 12.35
C SER A 117 9.01 -2.77 11.87
N ASP A 118 8.14 -2.30 12.76
CA ASP A 118 6.78 -1.88 12.40
C ASP A 118 6.82 -0.70 11.41
N SER A 119 7.76 0.23 11.57
CA SER A 119 7.96 1.34 10.64
C SER A 119 8.42 0.84 9.27
N ARG A 120 9.40 -0.06 9.22
CA ARG A 120 9.90 -0.67 7.99
C ARG A 120 8.77 -1.36 7.23
N ILE A 121 8.01 -2.23 7.90
CA ILE A 121 6.89 -2.97 7.29
C ILE A 121 5.85 -2.01 6.69
N ARG A 122 5.50 -0.93 7.41
CA ARG A 122 4.55 0.07 6.91
C ARG A 122 5.08 0.78 5.66
N GLU A 123 6.33 1.21 5.68
CA GLU A 123 6.94 1.93 4.57
C GLU A 123 7.19 1.03 3.35
N GLU A 124 7.58 -0.23 3.55
CA GLU A 124 7.69 -1.23 2.48
C GLU A 124 6.33 -1.48 1.81
N LYS A 125 5.25 -1.60 2.60
CA LYS A 125 3.89 -1.71 2.06
C LYS A 125 3.49 -0.46 1.28
N ALA A 126 3.83 0.73 1.78
CA ALA A 126 3.60 1.97 1.06
C ALA A 126 4.38 2.04 -0.26
N LEU A 127 5.63 1.59 -0.28
CA LEU A 127 6.48 1.52 -1.48
C LEU A 127 5.93 0.54 -2.53
N ALA A 128 5.42 -0.61 -2.10
CA ALA A 128 4.75 -1.56 -3.00
C ALA A 128 3.56 -0.89 -3.68
N ASN A 129 2.67 -0.25 -2.90
CA ASN A 129 1.51 0.46 -3.43
C ASN A 129 1.90 1.58 -4.41
N ILE A 130 2.91 2.40 -4.07
CA ILE A 130 3.40 3.47 -4.96
C ILE A 130 3.96 2.87 -6.26
N SER A 131 4.68 1.75 -6.17
CA SER A 131 5.26 1.08 -7.34
C SER A 131 4.18 0.52 -8.27
N ASP A 132 3.11 -0.06 -7.71
CA ASP A 132 1.94 -0.50 -8.48
C ASP A 132 1.25 0.69 -9.16
N GLN A 133 1.06 1.79 -8.44
CA GLN A 133 0.49 3.02 -9.01
C GLN A 133 1.35 3.60 -10.14
N ILE A 134 2.67 3.59 -10.02
CA ILE A 134 3.59 3.97 -11.11
C ILE A 134 3.37 3.07 -12.33
N GLY A 135 3.20 1.76 -12.12
CA GLY A 135 2.88 0.81 -13.19
C GLY A 135 1.59 1.18 -13.93
N VAL A 136 0.52 1.44 -13.19
CA VAL A 136 -0.78 1.87 -13.74
C VAL A 136 -0.66 3.17 -14.54
N GLU A 137 0.00 4.19 -13.99
CA GLU A 137 0.14 5.50 -14.65
C GLU A 137 1.05 5.45 -15.89
N ARG A 138 2.07 4.58 -15.89
CA ARG A 138 2.88 4.31 -17.10
C ARG A 138 2.06 3.64 -18.18
N GLU A 139 1.18 2.70 -17.83
CA GLU A 139 0.29 2.07 -18.81
C GLU A 139 -0.68 3.10 -19.40
N LYS A 140 -1.27 3.98 -18.58
CA LYS A 140 -2.08 5.11 -19.09
C LYS A 140 -1.31 5.98 -20.07
N THR A 141 -0.03 6.27 -19.80
CA THR A 141 0.81 7.05 -20.71
C THR A 141 0.95 6.38 -22.08
N ARG A 142 1.05 5.04 -22.13
CA ARG A 142 1.10 4.27 -23.38
C ARG A 142 -0.24 4.29 -24.14
N GLN A 143 -1.36 4.44 -23.44
CA GLN A 143 -2.69 4.52 -24.04
C GLN A 143 -2.97 5.86 -24.75
N VAL A 144 -2.16 6.91 -24.53
CA VAL A 144 -2.37 8.23 -25.14
C VAL A 144 -2.41 8.18 -26.68
N ALA A 145 -1.42 7.56 -27.33
CA ALA A 145 -1.37 7.50 -28.78
C ALA A 145 -2.51 6.63 -29.39
N PRO A 146 -2.78 5.41 -28.88
CA PRO A 146 -3.95 4.63 -29.29
C PRO A 146 -5.28 5.37 -29.13
N LEU A 147 -5.50 6.06 -28.01
CA LEU A 147 -6.72 6.83 -27.77
C LEU A 147 -6.87 7.99 -28.75
N LYS A 148 -5.77 8.71 -29.07
CA LYS A 148 -5.78 9.76 -30.10
C LYS A 148 -6.17 9.21 -31.47
N ALA A 149 -5.68 8.04 -31.85
CA ALA A 149 -6.06 7.39 -33.10
C ALA A 149 -7.55 6.98 -33.11
N GLN A 150 -8.06 6.41 -32.01
CA GLN A 150 -9.47 6.04 -31.88
C GLN A 150 -10.39 7.27 -31.94
N ILE A 151 -10.01 8.38 -31.29
CA ILE A 151 -10.72 9.65 -31.35
C ILE A 151 -10.81 10.15 -32.80
N ALA A 152 -9.68 10.17 -33.51
CA ALA A 152 -9.64 10.63 -34.90
C ALA A 152 -10.53 9.76 -35.81
N GLU A 153 -10.56 8.44 -35.61
CA GLU A 153 -11.44 7.55 -36.39
C GLU A 153 -12.92 7.76 -36.05
N LYS A 154 -13.27 7.93 -34.76
CA LYS A 154 -14.65 8.26 -34.37
C LYS A 154 -15.11 9.60 -34.91
N GLU A 155 -14.24 10.62 -34.93
CA GLU A 155 -14.56 11.92 -35.53
C GLU A 155 -14.86 11.79 -37.03
N LYS A 156 -14.09 10.98 -37.77
CA LYS A 156 -14.39 10.66 -39.17
C LYS A 156 -15.72 9.92 -39.31
N GLN A 157 -16.00 8.95 -38.44
CA GLN A 157 -17.25 8.18 -38.47
C GLN A 157 -18.47 9.07 -38.24
N ILE A 158 -18.40 9.98 -37.25
CA ILE A 158 -19.45 10.98 -36.99
C ILE A 158 -19.63 11.90 -38.21
N SER A 159 -18.52 12.37 -38.81
CA SER A 159 -18.58 13.20 -40.02
C SER A 159 -19.26 12.49 -41.19
N ARG A 160 -19.04 11.18 -41.38
CA ARG A 160 -19.74 10.37 -42.38
C ARG A 160 -21.25 10.31 -42.11
N TYR A 161 -21.66 10.04 -40.87
CA TYR A 161 -23.09 10.01 -40.52
C TYR A 161 -23.75 11.38 -40.66
N GLN A 162 -23.04 12.47 -40.35
CA GLN A 162 -23.52 13.83 -40.61
C GLN A 162 -23.71 14.06 -42.12
N GLY A 163 -22.79 13.58 -42.96
CA GLY A 163 -22.93 13.62 -44.42
C GLY A 163 -24.07 12.75 -44.95
N ASP A 164 -24.38 11.63 -44.31
CA ASP A 164 -25.54 10.81 -44.69
C ASP A 164 -26.86 11.46 -44.26
N ARG A 165 -26.87 12.16 -43.11
CA ARG A 165 -28.02 12.96 -42.66
C ARG A 165 -28.36 14.06 -43.66
N THR A 166 -27.36 14.78 -44.18
CA THR A 166 -27.60 15.86 -45.16
C THR A 166 -28.15 15.34 -46.48
N LYS A 167 -27.74 14.14 -46.93
CA LYS A 167 -28.29 13.49 -48.14
C LYS A 167 -29.76 13.09 -48.02
N LEU A 168 -30.28 12.94 -46.81
CA LEU A 168 -31.68 12.59 -46.54
C LEU A 168 -32.61 13.81 -46.54
N LEU A 169 -32.05 15.02 -46.59
CA LEU A 169 -32.83 16.27 -46.71
C LEU A 169 -33.24 16.52 -48.17
N PRO A 170 -34.34 17.26 -48.43
CA PRO A 170 -34.78 17.59 -49.78
C PRO A 170 -33.68 18.26 -50.62
N LYS A 171 -33.55 17.85 -51.90
CA LYS A 171 -32.49 18.34 -52.80
C LYS A 171 -32.64 19.82 -53.17
N THR A 172 -33.87 20.34 -53.17
CA THR A 172 -34.15 21.78 -53.29
C THR A 172 -33.95 22.42 -51.92
N LYS A 173 -33.01 23.37 -51.83
CA LYS A 173 -32.82 24.18 -50.62
C LYS A 173 -34.17 24.75 -50.17
N ASN A 174 -34.64 24.31 -49.02
CA ASN A 174 -35.77 24.91 -48.31
C ASN A 174 -35.29 25.36 -46.93
N GLU A 175 -35.69 26.55 -46.51
CA GLU A 175 -35.31 27.14 -45.23
C GLU A 175 -35.65 26.20 -44.05
N THR A 176 -36.73 25.42 -44.19
CA THR A 176 -37.17 24.39 -43.25
C THR A 176 -36.14 23.28 -43.04
N GLY A 177 -35.48 22.81 -44.10
CA GLY A 177 -34.47 21.75 -44.02
C GLY A 177 -33.16 22.22 -43.37
N GLU A 178 -32.73 23.44 -43.69
CA GLU A 178 -31.56 24.07 -43.06
C GLU A 178 -31.82 24.31 -41.57
N ARG A 179 -33.01 24.81 -41.21
CA ARG A 179 -33.42 24.99 -39.80
C ARG A 179 -33.49 23.66 -39.06
N LEU A 180 -34.07 22.61 -39.66
CA LEU A 180 -34.10 21.28 -39.05
C LEU A 180 -32.69 20.76 -38.73
N GLN A 181 -31.74 20.93 -39.66
CA GLN A 181 -30.35 20.53 -39.44
C GLN A 181 -29.69 21.30 -38.27
N GLU A 182 -29.93 22.62 -38.19
CA GLU A 182 -29.47 23.46 -37.09
C GLU A 182 -30.00 22.97 -35.73
N LEU A 183 -31.31 22.70 -35.65
CA LEU A 183 -31.95 22.23 -34.42
C LEU A 183 -31.47 20.84 -34.01
N LEU A 184 -31.31 19.91 -34.96
CA LEU A 184 -30.77 18.58 -34.68
C LEU A 184 -29.35 18.67 -34.07
N SER A 185 -28.48 19.49 -34.64
CA SER A 185 -27.13 19.72 -34.10
C SER A 185 -27.13 20.43 -32.75
N ALA A 186 -28.07 21.36 -32.52
CA ALA A 186 -28.24 21.98 -31.21
C ALA A 186 -28.74 21.00 -30.15
N ALA A 187 -29.71 20.15 -30.49
CA ALA A 187 -30.24 19.13 -29.58
C ALA A 187 -29.16 18.10 -29.20
N GLU A 188 -28.29 17.69 -30.13
CA GLU A 188 -27.12 16.86 -29.84
C GLU A 188 -26.20 17.50 -28.78
N LYS A 189 -25.92 18.80 -28.93
CA LYS A 189 -25.09 19.56 -27.98
C LYS A 189 -25.74 19.65 -26.60
N VAL A 190 -27.04 19.94 -26.54
CA VAL A 190 -27.79 20.03 -25.27
C VAL A 190 -27.89 18.67 -24.58
N ARG A 191 -28.07 17.57 -25.33
CA ARG A 191 -27.99 16.21 -24.79
C ARG A 191 -26.62 15.92 -24.16
N GLY A 192 -25.54 16.42 -24.75
CA GLY A 192 -24.19 16.36 -24.16
C GLY A 192 -24.11 17.04 -22.79
N TYR A 193 -24.67 18.25 -22.65
CA TYR A 193 -24.75 18.93 -21.34
C TYR A 193 -25.55 18.14 -20.31
N LEU A 194 -26.69 17.57 -20.69
CA LEU A 194 -27.48 16.73 -19.79
C LEU A 194 -26.72 15.49 -19.30
N ARG A 195 -25.98 14.82 -20.19
CA ARG A 195 -25.10 13.70 -19.81
C ARG A 195 -24.01 14.14 -18.85
N HIS A 196 -23.35 15.27 -19.11
CA HIS A 196 -22.33 15.83 -18.23
C HIS A 196 -22.86 16.02 -16.79
N TYR A 197 -24.04 16.66 -16.65
CA TYR A 197 -24.62 16.86 -15.33
C TYR A 197 -25.12 15.57 -14.68
N ALA A 198 -25.64 14.60 -15.44
CA ALA A 198 -26.02 13.29 -14.91
C ALA A 198 -24.81 12.51 -14.37
N ASN A 199 -23.69 12.48 -15.11
CA ASN A 199 -22.45 11.85 -14.65
C ASN A 199 -21.93 12.55 -13.38
N ARG A 200 -21.92 13.88 -13.37
CA ARG A 200 -21.51 14.67 -12.20
C ARG A 200 -22.36 14.36 -10.97
N GLN A 201 -23.67 14.22 -11.12
CA GLN A 201 -24.56 13.83 -10.03
C GLN A 201 -24.21 12.44 -9.50
N ALA A 202 -24.05 11.44 -10.37
CA ALA A 202 -23.69 10.09 -9.97
C ALA A 202 -22.36 10.06 -9.20
N SER A 203 -21.34 10.78 -9.68
CA SER A 203 -20.05 10.89 -8.99
C SER A 203 -20.16 11.58 -7.63
N LEU A 204 -20.96 12.64 -7.50
CA LEU A 204 -21.18 13.33 -6.23
C LEU A 204 -21.91 12.45 -5.21
N VAL A 205 -22.88 11.65 -5.67
CA VAL A 205 -23.56 10.65 -4.82
C VAL A 205 -22.59 9.57 -4.36
N GLY A 206 -21.76 9.04 -5.26
CA GLY A 206 -20.72 8.08 -4.90
C GLY A 206 -19.75 8.64 -3.84
N LEU A 207 -19.27 9.88 -4.04
CA LEU A 207 -18.39 10.54 -3.08
C LEU A 207 -19.07 10.78 -1.73
N LYS A 208 -20.37 11.11 -1.72
CA LYS A 208 -21.14 11.23 -0.48
C LYS A 208 -21.18 9.91 0.29
N HIS A 209 -21.37 8.78 -0.39
CA HIS A 209 -21.35 7.47 0.26
C HIS A 209 -19.98 7.13 0.82
N GLU A 210 -18.90 7.44 0.11
CA GLU A 210 -17.53 7.27 0.60
C GLU A 210 -17.28 8.07 1.89
N VAL A 211 -17.73 9.33 1.94
CA VAL A 211 -17.62 10.18 3.13
C VAL A 211 -18.42 9.60 4.31
N GLN A 212 -19.58 9.02 4.03
CA GLN A 212 -20.40 8.35 5.05
C GLN A 212 -19.70 7.09 5.58
N ASP A 213 -19.18 6.25 4.70
CA ASP A 213 -18.46 5.02 5.05
C ASP A 213 -17.19 5.32 5.87
N GLN A 214 -16.42 6.34 5.46
CA GLN A 214 -15.24 6.80 6.19
C GLN A 214 -15.58 7.18 7.63
N ARG A 215 -16.68 7.91 7.84
CA ARG A 215 -17.12 8.37 9.17
C ARG A 215 -17.72 7.25 10.03
N GLN A 216 -18.49 6.36 9.43
CA GLN A 216 -19.25 5.34 10.16
C GLN A 216 -18.43 4.07 10.44
N ASN A 217 -17.55 3.69 9.51
CA ASN A 217 -16.88 2.40 9.54
C ASN A 217 -15.36 2.55 9.61
N LEU A 218 -14.74 3.17 8.61
CA LEU A 218 -13.27 3.12 8.44
C LEU A 218 -12.52 3.88 9.55
N ALA A 219 -12.91 5.12 9.87
CA ALA A 219 -12.23 5.89 10.92
C ALA A 219 -12.42 5.29 12.33
N PRO A 220 -13.64 4.88 12.74
CA PRO A 220 -13.82 4.18 14.02
C PRO A 220 -13.08 2.84 14.11
N GLU A 221 -13.03 2.07 13.02
CA GLU A 221 -12.29 0.81 12.98
C GLU A 221 -10.78 1.03 13.09
N ALA A 222 -10.24 2.02 12.35
CA ALA A 222 -8.84 2.40 12.47
C ALA A 222 -8.48 2.84 13.89
N LEU A 223 -9.36 3.60 14.56
CA LEU A 223 -9.17 4.00 15.95
C LEU A 223 -9.21 2.80 16.90
N ARG A 224 -10.13 1.85 16.70
CA ARG A 224 -10.20 0.62 17.50
C ARG A 224 -8.93 -0.21 17.36
N ALA A 225 -8.46 -0.41 16.12
CA ALA A 225 -7.21 -1.12 15.86
C ALA A 225 -5.99 -0.42 16.49
N MET A 226 -5.99 0.91 16.56
CA MET A 226 -4.94 1.67 17.24
C MET A 226 -4.99 1.47 18.77
N LYS A 227 -6.18 1.52 19.37
CA LYS A 227 -6.40 1.24 20.80
C LYS A 227 -5.89 -0.16 21.18
N GLU A 228 -6.22 -1.17 20.38
CA GLU A 228 -5.80 -2.56 20.60
C GLU A 228 -4.29 -2.76 20.49
N ARG A 229 -3.61 -1.97 19.64
CA ARG A 229 -2.16 -2.07 19.45
C ARG A 229 -1.36 -1.42 20.59
N TYR A 230 -1.95 -0.43 21.28
CA TYR A 230 -1.24 0.39 22.27
C TYR A 230 -1.95 0.42 23.64
N PRO A 231 -2.24 -0.74 24.25
CA PRO A 231 -2.96 -0.81 25.54
C PRO A 231 -2.17 -0.17 26.69
N SER A 232 -0.84 -0.22 26.63
CA SER A 232 0.05 0.29 27.69
C SER A 232 0.19 1.81 27.74
N THR A 233 -0.46 2.55 26.82
CA THR A 233 -0.39 4.01 26.78
C THR A 233 -1.16 4.68 27.91
N ALA A 234 -2.08 3.95 28.57
CA ALA A 234 -2.93 4.45 29.64
C ALA A 234 -3.71 5.74 29.29
N LEU A 235 -3.91 6.02 28.00
CA LEU A 235 -4.75 7.11 27.52
C LEU A 235 -6.21 6.85 27.88
N ASP A 236 -6.88 7.87 28.40
CA ASP A 236 -8.30 7.79 28.70
C ASP A 236 -9.16 7.84 27.42
N PRO A 237 -10.46 7.49 27.49
CA PRO A 237 -11.32 7.50 26.32
C PRO A 237 -11.38 8.85 25.59
N THR A 238 -11.28 9.97 26.31
CA THR A 238 -11.38 11.32 25.74
C THR A 238 -10.13 11.74 24.98
N ASP A 239 -8.95 11.30 25.44
CA ASP A 239 -7.70 11.48 24.69
C ASP A 239 -7.72 10.69 23.38
N TRP A 240 -8.24 9.46 23.41
CA TRP A 240 -8.36 8.64 22.22
C TRP A 240 -9.28 9.22 21.15
N ASP A 241 -10.33 9.93 21.54
CA ASP A 241 -11.26 10.55 20.58
C ASP A 241 -10.55 11.59 19.70
N ARG A 242 -9.43 12.17 20.18
CA ARG A 242 -8.61 13.12 19.41
C ARG A 242 -7.82 12.47 18.27
N PHE A 243 -7.69 11.14 18.27
CA PHE A 243 -7.05 10.36 17.20
C PHE A 243 -8.05 9.92 16.12
N LEU A 244 -9.35 10.22 16.29
CA LEU A 244 -10.35 9.93 15.27
C LEU A 244 -10.06 10.77 14.02
N LEU A 245 -9.90 10.10 12.88
CA LEU A 245 -9.66 10.78 11.61
C LEU A 245 -10.95 11.43 11.12
N GLU A 246 -10.94 12.76 11.06
CA GLU A 246 -12.04 13.58 10.56
C GLU A 246 -11.63 14.39 9.32
N PHE A 247 -12.63 14.78 8.53
CA PHE A 247 -12.40 15.73 7.45
C PHE A 247 -12.20 17.13 8.02
N SER A 248 -11.14 17.81 7.61
CA SER A 248 -10.75 19.13 8.15
C SER A 248 -11.68 20.30 7.77
N GLY A 249 -12.77 20.05 7.05
CA GLY A 249 -13.67 21.08 6.54
C GLY A 249 -15.09 20.58 6.32
N ASP A 250 -15.99 21.49 5.96
CA ASP A 250 -17.41 21.19 5.76
C ASP A 250 -17.65 20.51 4.40
N VAL A 251 -17.34 19.21 4.34
CA VAL A 251 -17.50 18.37 3.14
C VAL A 251 -18.99 18.23 2.78
N ASP A 252 -19.89 18.20 3.77
CA ASP A 252 -21.32 18.01 3.53
C ASP A 252 -21.94 19.21 2.80
N SER A 253 -21.60 20.43 3.21
CA SER A 253 -22.04 21.65 2.52
C SER A 253 -21.48 21.75 1.10
N VAL A 254 -20.22 21.36 0.89
CA VAL A 254 -19.63 21.30 -0.46
C VAL A 254 -20.40 20.32 -1.35
N LEU A 255 -20.64 19.09 -0.87
CA LEU A 255 -21.37 18.08 -1.62
C LEU A 255 -22.82 18.49 -1.88
N ALA A 256 -23.52 19.03 -0.88
CA ALA A 256 -24.89 19.51 -1.03
C ALA A 256 -24.99 20.64 -2.06
N THR A 257 -24.09 21.62 -1.99
CA THR A 257 -24.02 22.75 -2.92
C THR A 257 -23.77 22.27 -4.34
N LYS A 258 -22.75 21.42 -4.55
CA LYS A 258 -22.39 20.92 -5.88
C LYS A 258 -23.44 19.98 -6.48
N THR A 259 -24.14 19.22 -5.65
CA THR A 259 -25.27 18.39 -6.07
C THR A 259 -26.43 19.27 -6.52
N GLY A 260 -26.79 20.29 -5.72
CA GLY A 260 -27.83 21.25 -6.06
C GLY A 260 -27.53 22.07 -7.33
N GLU A 261 -26.28 22.49 -7.53
CA GLU A 261 -25.84 23.16 -8.77
C GLU A 261 -26.03 22.26 -10.01
N ALA A 262 -25.64 20.98 -9.90
CA ALA A 262 -25.77 20.01 -10.99
C ALA A 262 -27.24 19.69 -11.30
N GLU A 263 -28.07 19.51 -10.27
CA GLU A 263 -29.53 19.33 -10.42
C GLU A 263 -30.22 20.51 -11.07
N LYS A 264 -29.94 21.73 -10.60
CA LYS A 264 -30.50 22.95 -11.19
C LYS A 264 -30.11 23.05 -12.66
N SER A 265 -28.84 22.83 -12.99
CA SER A 265 -28.36 22.90 -14.37
C SER A 265 -28.99 21.82 -15.26
N ALA A 266 -29.09 20.58 -14.77
CA ALA A 266 -29.75 19.49 -15.49
C ALA A 266 -31.24 19.78 -15.74
N ARG A 267 -31.96 20.32 -14.74
CA ARG A 267 -33.37 20.72 -14.89
C ARG A 267 -33.53 21.83 -15.93
N LEU A 268 -32.67 22.86 -15.89
CA LEU A 268 -32.68 23.97 -16.85
C LEU A 268 -32.45 23.49 -18.29
N TRP A 269 -31.46 22.64 -18.52
CA TRP A 269 -31.16 22.12 -19.86
C TRP A 269 -32.19 21.11 -20.36
N ARG A 270 -32.86 20.38 -19.46
CA ARG A 270 -33.95 19.47 -19.83
C ARG A 270 -35.16 20.26 -20.30
N GLY A 271 -35.55 21.28 -19.52
CA GLY A 271 -36.75 22.05 -19.74
C GLY A 271 -38.03 21.23 -19.55
N GLU A 272 -39.16 21.87 -19.87
CA GLU A 272 -40.48 21.26 -19.87
C GLU A 272 -41.00 21.20 -21.30
N THR A 273 -41.79 20.18 -21.60
CA THR A 273 -42.40 20.02 -22.93
C THR A 273 -43.34 21.21 -23.17
N PRO A 274 -43.14 21.99 -24.24
CA PRO A 274 -44.02 23.12 -24.53
C PRO A 274 -45.44 22.63 -24.82
N THR A 275 -46.42 23.24 -24.18
CA THR A 275 -47.85 22.89 -24.31
C THR A 275 -48.55 23.61 -25.47
N SER A 276 -47.99 24.73 -25.94
CA SER A 276 -48.54 25.52 -27.03
C SER A 276 -47.43 26.05 -27.95
N PRO A 277 -47.71 26.22 -29.25
CA PRO A 277 -46.84 26.97 -30.16
C PRO A 277 -46.60 28.41 -29.71
N VAL A 278 -45.47 28.96 -30.14
CA VAL A 278 -45.06 30.35 -29.90
C VAL A 278 -45.60 31.29 -31.00
N ASP A 279 -46.02 30.74 -32.14
CA ASP A 279 -46.63 31.49 -33.24
C ASP A 279 -47.81 30.75 -33.89
N ASP A 280 -48.58 31.48 -34.71
CA ASP A 280 -49.72 30.96 -35.49
C ASP A 280 -49.28 29.93 -36.55
N GLY A 281 -47.98 29.87 -36.87
CA GLY A 281 -47.38 28.88 -37.75
C GLY A 281 -47.10 27.53 -37.08
N GLY A 282 -47.42 27.41 -35.79
CA GLY A 282 -47.27 26.18 -35.02
C GLY A 282 -45.85 25.94 -34.51
N ALA A 283 -44.91 26.88 -34.64
CA ALA A 283 -43.52 26.70 -34.20
C ALA A 283 -43.39 26.75 -32.68
N PHE A 284 -42.53 25.90 -32.11
CA PHE A 284 -42.23 25.88 -30.67
C PHE A 284 -40.99 26.70 -30.30
N LEU A 285 -40.28 27.23 -31.30
CA LEU A 285 -39.07 28.04 -31.11
C LEU A 285 -39.10 29.25 -32.04
N THR A 286 -38.87 30.45 -31.49
CA THR A 286 -38.81 31.67 -32.30
C THR A 286 -37.61 31.65 -33.25
N ALA A 287 -37.75 32.31 -34.41
CA ALA A 287 -36.69 32.37 -35.43
C ALA A 287 -35.40 33.03 -34.92
N THR A 288 -35.48 33.94 -33.95
CA THR A 288 -34.34 34.67 -33.37
C THR A 288 -33.67 33.95 -32.19
N ALA A 289 -34.28 32.88 -31.66
CA ALA A 289 -33.72 32.15 -30.53
C ALA A 289 -32.47 31.37 -30.94
N ASN A 290 -31.45 31.38 -30.06
CA ASN A 290 -30.22 30.61 -30.24
C ASN A 290 -30.47 29.14 -29.85
N PRO A 291 -30.53 28.20 -30.81
CA PRO A 291 -30.88 26.81 -30.52
C PRO A 291 -29.91 26.13 -29.54
N ALA A 292 -28.64 26.50 -29.56
CA ALA A 292 -27.63 25.92 -28.68
C ALA A 292 -27.75 26.33 -27.20
N LYS A 293 -28.64 27.29 -26.89
CA LYS A 293 -28.95 27.75 -25.52
C LYS A 293 -30.40 27.46 -25.13
N THR A 294 -31.12 26.69 -25.94
CA THR A 294 -32.52 26.33 -25.70
C THR A 294 -32.61 25.01 -24.93
N PRO A 295 -33.56 24.85 -23.99
CA PRO A 295 -33.82 23.56 -23.35
C PRO A 295 -34.18 22.46 -24.35
N LEU A 296 -33.78 21.22 -24.03
CA LEU A 296 -33.94 20.07 -24.92
C LEU A 296 -35.40 19.81 -25.30
N ALA A 297 -36.34 19.92 -24.36
CA ALA A 297 -37.75 19.65 -24.61
C ALA A 297 -38.35 20.56 -25.69
N ILE A 298 -37.93 21.83 -25.75
CA ILE A 298 -38.37 22.79 -26.77
C ILE A 298 -37.75 22.45 -28.13
N LEU A 299 -36.46 22.09 -28.14
CA LEU A 299 -35.78 21.66 -29.36
C LEU A 299 -36.41 20.39 -29.94
N GLU A 300 -36.74 19.41 -29.10
CA GLU A 300 -37.37 18.16 -29.52
C GLU A 300 -38.76 18.37 -30.10
N ALA A 301 -39.58 19.23 -29.50
CA ALA A 301 -40.90 19.58 -30.02
C ALA A 301 -40.81 20.26 -31.41
N GLU A 302 -39.87 21.18 -31.59
CA GLU A 302 -39.68 21.86 -32.88
C GLU A 302 -39.06 20.94 -33.94
N ILE A 303 -38.12 20.07 -33.56
CA ILE A 303 -37.56 19.04 -34.45
C ILE A 303 -38.68 18.13 -34.95
N GLU A 304 -39.54 17.62 -34.06
CA GLU A 304 -40.64 16.72 -34.45
C GLU A 304 -41.59 17.40 -35.46
N ARG A 305 -41.87 18.69 -35.25
CA ARG A 305 -42.69 19.49 -36.18
C ARG A 305 -42.02 19.64 -37.54
N LEU A 306 -40.74 20.03 -37.57
CA LEU A 306 -39.99 20.23 -38.81
C LEU A 306 -39.74 18.91 -39.56
N GLU A 307 -39.50 17.81 -38.85
CA GLU A 307 -39.38 16.47 -39.46
C GLU A 307 -40.66 16.08 -40.22
N LYS A 308 -41.84 16.37 -39.67
CA LYS A 308 -43.13 16.13 -40.35
C LYS A 308 -43.31 17.00 -41.60
N LEU A 309 -42.73 18.20 -41.64
CA LEU A 309 -42.81 19.12 -42.78
C LEU A 309 -41.77 18.80 -43.88
N VAL A 310 -40.61 18.28 -43.50
CA VAL A 310 -39.48 18.01 -44.39
C VAL A 310 -39.53 16.60 -44.97
N ALA A 311 -40.07 15.62 -44.23
CA ALA A 311 -40.14 14.24 -44.69
C ALA A 311 -41.14 14.09 -45.86
N ALA A 312 -40.60 13.76 -47.04
CA ALA A 312 -41.42 13.45 -48.21
C ALA A 312 -42.28 12.19 -48.02
N ASP A 313 -41.80 11.24 -47.19
CA ASP A 313 -42.47 10.01 -46.80
C ASP A 313 -42.04 9.53 -45.40
N ARG A 314 -42.78 8.55 -44.84
CA ARG A 314 -42.48 7.95 -43.53
C ARG A 314 -41.12 7.25 -43.47
N ASP A 315 -40.58 6.79 -44.59
CA ASP A 315 -39.30 6.06 -44.60
C ASP A 315 -38.11 7.00 -44.47
N THR A 316 -38.21 8.21 -45.03
CA THR A 316 -37.22 9.28 -44.89
C THR A 316 -37.16 9.78 -43.45
N ALA A 317 -38.32 9.99 -42.81
CA ALA A 317 -38.40 10.34 -41.39
C ALA A 317 -37.74 9.26 -40.49
N ARG A 318 -38.02 7.98 -40.76
CA ARG A 318 -37.37 6.86 -40.04
C ARG A 318 -35.86 6.84 -40.22
N LYS A 319 -35.36 7.07 -41.44
CA LYS A 319 -33.91 7.12 -41.72
C LYS A 319 -33.24 8.31 -41.02
N LEU A 320 -33.86 9.48 -41.05
CA LEU A 320 -33.36 10.67 -40.35
C LEU A 320 -33.23 10.42 -38.85
N SER A 321 -34.29 9.90 -38.21
CA SER A 321 -34.28 9.53 -36.79
C SER A 321 -33.20 8.48 -36.47
N ALA A 322 -33.05 7.45 -37.32
CA ALA A 322 -32.03 6.42 -37.14
C ALA A 322 -30.60 6.97 -37.24
N VAL A 323 -30.32 7.86 -38.21
CA VAL A 323 -29.01 8.50 -38.36
C VAL A 323 -28.74 9.45 -37.20
N ALA A 324 -29.73 10.24 -36.76
CA ALA A 324 -29.60 11.12 -35.59
C ALA A 324 -29.26 10.32 -34.32
N LYS A 325 -29.92 9.17 -34.12
CA LYS A 325 -29.60 8.26 -33.01
C LYS A 325 -28.16 7.75 -33.09
N ARG A 326 -27.70 7.30 -34.27
CA ARG A 326 -26.31 6.84 -34.46
C ARG A 326 -25.29 7.95 -34.18
N ILE A 327 -25.55 9.18 -34.65
CA ILE A 327 -24.68 10.33 -34.35
C ILE A 327 -24.62 10.56 -32.84
N ALA A 328 -25.75 10.50 -32.13
CA ALA A 328 -25.79 10.67 -30.69
C ALA A 328 -25.01 9.57 -29.93
N ASP A 329 -25.15 8.30 -30.35
CA ASP A 329 -24.44 7.16 -29.75
C ASP A 329 -22.92 7.29 -29.97
N GLU A 330 -22.49 7.59 -31.20
CA GLU A 330 -21.07 7.76 -31.54
C GLU A 330 -20.44 8.98 -30.86
N THR A 331 -21.18 10.08 -30.75
CA THR A 331 -20.73 11.28 -30.03
C THR A 331 -20.54 10.98 -28.55
N THR A 332 -21.43 10.19 -27.95
CA THR A 332 -21.28 9.74 -26.55
C THR A 332 -20.02 8.88 -26.38
N ALA A 333 -19.75 7.98 -27.32
CA ALA A 333 -18.54 7.18 -27.30
C ALA A 333 -17.27 8.03 -27.50
N LEU A 334 -17.32 9.06 -28.35
CA LEU A 334 -16.24 10.02 -28.56
C LEU A 334 -15.94 10.82 -27.29
N GLU A 335 -16.96 11.32 -26.59
CA GLU A 335 -16.81 12.04 -25.32
C GLU A 335 -16.09 11.18 -24.28
N ARG A 336 -16.49 9.91 -24.13
CA ARG A 336 -15.82 8.95 -23.23
C ARG A 336 -14.35 8.73 -23.59
N LEU A 337 -14.02 8.65 -24.88
CA LEU A 337 -12.63 8.53 -25.33
C LEU A 337 -11.82 9.80 -25.00
N LYS A 338 -12.42 10.99 -25.16
CA LYS A 338 -11.78 12.27 -24.83
C LYS A 338 -11.53 12.42 -23.32
N GLU A 339 -12.49 12.01 -22.48
CA GLU A 339 -12.32 11.96 -21.03
C GLU A 339 -11.17 11.01 -20.63
N ARG A 340 -11.15 9.79 -21.19
CA ARG A 340 -10.05 8.84 -20.96
C ARG A 340 -8.70 9.37 -21.44
N LEU A 341 -8.66 10.06 -22.59
CA LEU A 341 -7.45 10.69 -23.09
C LEU A 341 -6.94 11.76 -22.12
N THR A 342 -7.84 12.60 -21.59
CA THR A 342 -7.48 13.66 -20.64
C THR A 342 -6.86 13.07 -19.38
N ASP A 343 -7.42 11.98 -18.84
CA ASP A 343 -6.82 11.27 -17.71
C ASP A 343 -5.43 10.71 -18.07
N CYS A 344 -5.30 10.10 -19.26
CA CYS A 344 -4.03 9.51 -19.70
C CYS A 344 -2.94 10.55 -19.98
N GLU A 345 -3.29 11.73 -20.48
CA GLU A 345 -2.34 12.83 -20.72
C GLU A 345 -1.79 13.41 -19.40
N GLY A 346 -2.61 13.40 -18.33
CA GLY A 346 -2.16 13.76 -16.98
C GLY A 346 -1.22 12.74 -16.32
N ALA A 347 -1.14 11.51 -16.85
CA ALA A 347 -0.46 10.40 -16.21
C ALA A 347 1.06 10.59 -16.10
N ALA A 348 1.69 11.26 -17.07
CA ALA A 348 3.13 11.54 -17.04
C ALA A 348 3.52 12.42 -15.83
N ASN A 349 2.73 13.47 -15.57
CA ASN A 349 2.95 14.35 -14.43
C ASN A 349 2.70 13.63 -13.09
N ARG A 350 1.68 12.77 -13.01
CA ARG A 350 1.43 11.95 -11.81
C ARG A 350 2.53 10.94 -11.59
N THR A 351 3.04 10.30 -12.65
CA THR A 351 4.18 9.37 -12.57
C THR A 351 5.41 10.06 -11.99
N ALA A 352 5.73 11.28 -12.42
CA ALA A 352 6.87 12.03 -11.89
C ALA A 352 6.74 12.30 -10.38
N ARG A 353 5.54 12.66 -9.91
CA ARG A 353 5.26 12.84 -8.48
C ARG A 353 5.42 11.54 -7.69
N LEU A 354 4.82 10.45 -8.19
CA LEU A 354 4.92 9.13 -7.56
C LEU A 354 6.36 8.62 -7.48
N VAL A 355 7.20 8.91 -8.48
CA VAL A 355 8.64 8.56 -8.43
C VAL A 355 9.34 9.30 -7.30
N ASN A 356 9.08 10.60 -7.12
CA ASN A 356 9.63 11.37 -6.00
C ASN A 356 9.11 10.83 -4.64
N ASP A 357 7.81 10.53 -4.53
CA ASP A 357 7.24 9.95 -3.32
C ASP A 357 7.87 8.59 -2.98
N ARG A 358 8.20 7.79 -4.00
CA ARG A 358 8.91 6.52 -3.86
C ARG A 358 10.35 6.72 -3.38
N GLU A 359 11.06 7.71 -3.91
CA GLU A 359 12.41 8.05 -3.46
C GLU A 359 12.41 8.42 -1.96
N GLN A 360 11.43 9.22 -1.52
CA GLN A 360 11.25 9.54 -0.10
C GLN A 360 10.87 8.30 0.72
N GLY A 361 10.07 7.38 0.16
CA GLY A 361 9.77 6.10 0.80
C GLY A 361 11.02 5.26 1.06
N TYR A 362 11.96 5.20 0.11
CA TYR A 362 13.23 4.50 0.32
C TYR A 362 14.02 5.12 1.49
N VAL A 363 14.07 6.45 1.57
CA VAL A 363 14.72 7.13 2.70
C VAL A 363 14.11 6.72 4.03
N ARG A 364 12.78 6.62 4.13
CA ARG A 364 12.09 6.20 5.36
C ARG A 364 12.34 4.72 5.70
N VAL A 365 12.41 3.84 4.70
CA VAL A 365 12.81 2.44 4.91
C VAL A 365 14.24 2.34 5.44
N PHE A 366 15.20 3.04 4.82
CA PHE A 366 16.59 3.04 5.29
C PHE A 366 16.73 3.63 6.69
N ALA A 367 15.97 4.68 7.02
CA ALA A 367 15.94 5.22 8.37
C ALA A 367 15.43 4.19 9.40
N ALA A 368 14.42 3.39 9.04
CA ALA A 368 13.94 2.31 9.90
C ALA A 368 14.98 1.20 10.06
N ILE A 369 15.65 0.78 8.97
CA ILE A 369 16.73 -0.22 9.02
C ILE A 369 17.90 0.27 9.89
N PHE A 370 18.29 1.53 9.76
CA PHE A 370 19.34 2.12 10.61
C PHE A 370 18.92 2.15 12.08
N GLY A 371 17.64 2.41 12.38
CA GLY A 371 17.11 2.29 13.73
C GLY A 371 17.16 0.86 14.29
N GLU A 372 16.83 -0.15 13.47
CA GLU A 372 17.01 -1.56 13.83
C GLU A 372 18.49 -1.88 14.11
N GLU A 373 19.41 -1.40 13.26
CA GLU A 373 20.86 -1.62 13.45
C GLU A 373 21.34 -1.03 14.78
N GLN A 374 20.87 0.15 15.17
CA GLN A 374 21.19 0.75 16.48
C GLN A 374 20.75 -0.12 17.67
N CYS A 375 19.74 -0.98 17.51
CA CYS A 375 19.35 -1.91 18.57
C CYS A 375 20.46 -2.94 18.86
N TYR A 376 21.38 -3.20 17.92
CA TYR A 376 22.54 -4.07 18.15
C TYR A 376 23.57 -3.51 19.14
N THR A 377 23.45 -2.25 19.56
CA THR A 377 24.19 -1.75 20.73
C THR A 377 23.92 -2.56 22.01
N LEU A 378 22.83 -3.33 22.06
CA LEU A 378 22.59 -4.35 23.09
C LEU A 378 23.73 -5.37 23.22
N TYR A 379 24.55 -5.60 22.20
CA TYR A 379 25.72 -6.48 22.29
C TYR A 379 26.94 -5.82 22.98
N ALA A 380 26.88 -4.51 23.29
CA ALA A 380 28.01 -3.75 23.83
C ALA A 380 28.60 -4.30 25.15
N PRO A 381 27.83 -4.88 26.10
CA PRO A 381 28.41 -5.48 27.31
C PRO A 381 29.38 -6.62 27.01
N LEU A 382 29.13 -7.41 25.96
CA LEU A 382 30.05 -8.46 25.53
C LEU A 382 31.34 -7.86 24.96
N ALA A 383 31.22 -6.84 24.10
CA ALA A 383 32.38 -6.15 23.53
C ALA A 383 33.29 -5.58 24.65
N LYS A 384 32.72 -4.90 25.64
CA LYS A 384 33.47 -4.38 26.81
C LYS A 384 34.14 -5.48 27.63
N ARG A 385 33.48 -6.64 27.79
CA ARG A 385 34.07 -7.78 28.52
C ARG A 385 35.21 -8.43 27.74
N LEU A 386 35.11 -8.49 26.41
CA LEU A 386 36.19 -8.99 25.55
C LEU A 386 37.40 -8.05 25.57
N GLU A 387 37.18 -6.73 25.52
CA GLU A 387 38.24 -5.72 25.63
C GLU A 387 38.93 -5.73 27.01
N ALA A 388 38.18 -5.93 28.09
CA ALA A 388 38.73 -5.97 29.45
C ALA A 388 39.49 -7.27 29.77
N ALA A 389 39.17 -8.38 29.08
CA ALA A 389 39.83 -9.67 29.23
C ALA A 389 41.13 -9.69 28.42
N GLY A 390 42.17 -8.97 28.87
CA GLY A 390 43.48 -8.95 28.21
C GLY A 390 44.10 -10.34 27.98
N GLY A 391 44.94 -10.49 26.93
CA GLY A 391 45.58 -11.76 26.55
C GLY A 391 45.57 -12.05 25.04
N THR A 392 45.51 -13.32 24.62
CA THR A 392 45.51 -13.73 23.20
C THR A 392 44.35 -13.18 22.35
N LEU A 393 43.35 -12.56 22.99
CA LEU A 393 42.23 -11.85 22.36
C LEU A 393 42.56 -10.36 22.03
N GLU A 394 43.66 -9.82 22.53
CA GLU A 394 44.10 -8.43 22.30
C GLU A 394 44.82 -8.26 20.93
N LYS A 395 44.96 -9.36 20.17
CA LYS A 395 45.68 -9.41 18.88
C LYS A 395 44.79 -9.50 17.64
N TYR A 396 43.46 -9.41 17.79
CA TYR A 396 42.51 -9.47 16.68
C TYR A 396 41.50 -8.33 16.74
#